data_AF-X1DPG9-F1
#
_entry.id   AF-X1DPG9-F1
#
_cell.length_a   1.000
_cell.length_b   1.000
_cell.length_c   1.000
_cell.angle_alpha   90.00
_cell.angle_beta   90.00
_cell.angle_gamma   90.00
#
_symmetry.space_group_name_H-M   'P 1'
#
loop_
_entity.id
_entity.type
_entity.pdbx_description
1 polymer ?
#
loop_
_entity_poly.entity_id
_entity_poly.type
_entity_poly.pdbx_seq_one_letter_code
_entity_poly.pdbx_strand_id
1 'polypeptide(L)' 'GIEEADIFVALTQGDNRNVMAAQIAKHIFNVPRVVCRIYDPLRQELYNTLGLETFSPTTIFAQMLKEKLES' A
#
# COMPACT_ATOMS: atom_id res chain seq x y z
N GLY A 1 -14.73 15.98 -3.42
CA GLY A 1 -13.39 16.10 -2.81
C GLY A 1 -12.76 14.73 -2.72
N ILE A 2 -12.03 14.40 -1.64
CA ILE A 2 -11.61 12.99 -1.42
C ILE A 2 -12.81 12.07 -1.16
N GLU A 3 -13.93 12.63 -0.70
CA GLU A 3 -15.20 11.96 -0.41
C GLU A 3 -15.84 11.28 -1.64
N GLU A 4 -15.47 11.71 -2.84
CA GLU A 4 -15.99 11.20 -4.11
C GLU A 4 -14.95 10.34 -4.84
N ALA A 5 -13.79 10.10 -4.22
CA ALA A 5 -12.72 9.34 -4.85
C ALA A 5 -13.04 7.83 -4.86
N ASP A 6 -12.91 7.20 -6.02
CA ASP A 6 -13.01 5.74 -6.15
C ASP A 6 -11.78 5.04 -5.53
N ILE A 7 -10.61 5.68 -5.63
CA ILE A 7 -9.31 5.12 -5.26
C ILE A 7 -8.43 6.19 -4.59
N PHE A 8 -7.75 5.81 -3.50
CA PHE A 8 -6.67 6.59 -2.89
C PHE A 8 -5.35 5.82 -2.93
N VAL A 9 -4.25 6.50 -3.27
CA VAL A 9 -2.92 5.90 -3.34
C VAL A 9 -1.90 6.76 -2.60
N ALA A 10 -1.17 6.17 -1.65
CA ALA A 10 -0.09 6.84 -0.92
C ALA A 10 1.29 6.25 -1.25
N LEU A 11 2.11 7.03 -1.97
CA LEU A 11 3.41 6.59 -2.54
C LEU A 11 4.60 7.43 -2.08
N THR A 12 4.50 8.13 -0.96
CA THR A 12 5.63 8.95 -0.46
C THR A 12 6.76 8.06 0.04
N GLN A 13 7.92 8.66 0.32
CA GLN A 13 9.07 7.93 0.87
C GLN A 13 8.85 7.39 2.30
N GLY A 14 7.90 7.93 3.06
CA GLY A 14 7.70 7.58 4.46
C GLY A 14 6.53 6.62 4.66
N ASP A 15 6.83 5.38 5.04
CA ASP A 15 5.81 4.34 5.25
C ASP A 15 4.76 4.74 6.29
N ASN A 16 5.17 5.31 7.43
CA ASN A 16 4.23 5.77 8.46
C ASN A 16 3.27 6.84 7.93
N ARG A 17 3.74 7.74 7.04
CA ARG A 17 2.88 8.76 6.41
C ARG A 17 1.90 8.10 5.44
N ASN A 18 2.37 7.14 4.66
CA ASN A 18 1.52 6.43 3.71
C ASN A 18 0.43 5.64 4.42
N VAL A 19 0.77 4.91 5.48
CA VAL A 19 -0.18 4.13 6.29
C VAL A 19 -1.18 5.06 6.98
N MET A 20 -0.71 6.15 7.59
CA MET A 20 -1.61 7.12 8.24
C MET A 20 -2.60 7.73 7.25
N ALA A 21 -2.11 8.19 6.09
CA ALA A 21 -2.96 8.76 5.05
C ALA A 21 -3.96 7.72 4.49
N ALA A 22 -3.52 6.49 4.29
CA ALA A 22 -4.36 5.37 3.85
C ALA A 22 -5.46 5.03 4.86
N GLN A 23 -5.14 5.00 6.15
CA GLN A 23 -6.12 4.79 7.22
C GLN A 23 -7.17 5.91 7.27
N ILE A 24 -6.74 7.17 7.11
CA ILE A 24 -7.66 8.31 7.02
C ILE A 24 -8.58 8.16 5.80
N ALA A 25 -8.03 7.87 4.63
CA ALA A 25 -8.81 7.67 3.40
C ALA A 25 -9.82 6.51 3.55
N LYS A 26 -9.39 5.39 4.16
CA LYS A 26 -10.21 4.17 4.31
C LYS A 26 -11.31 4.33 5.35
N HIS A 27 -10.99 4.84 6.54
CA HIS A 27 -11.87 4.78 7.70
C HIS A 27 -12.60 6.09 8.00
N ILE A 28 -12.07 7.23 7.58
CA ILE A 28 -12.72 8.54 7.78
C ILE A 28 -13.50 8.93 6.53
N PHE A 29 -12.86 8.84 5.37
CA PHE A 29 -13.48 9.24 4.09
C PHE A 29 -14.16 8.09 3.34
N ASN A 30 -14.08 6.86 3.85
CA ASN A 30 -14.72 5.67 3.28
C ASN A 30 -14.38 5.41 1.80
N VAL A 31 -13.17 5.77 1.38
CA VAL A 31 -12.71 5.54 0.01
C VAL A 31 -12.75 4.03 -0.28
N PRO A 32 -13.41 3.56 -1.36
CA PRO A 32 -13.63 2.14 -1.59
C PRO A 32 -12.32 1.33 -1.67
N ARG A 33 -11.35 1.85 -2.44
CA ARG A 33 -10.06 1.20 -2.65
C ARG A 33 -8.91 2.09 -2.18
N VAL A 34 -8.05 1.54 -1.33
CA VAL A 34 -6.93 2.27 -0.75
C VAL A 34 -5.68 1.44 -0.88
N VAL A 35 -4.68 1.99 -1.55
CA VAL A 35 -3.39 1.36 -1.80
C VAL A 35 -2.28 2.20 -1.16
N CYS A 36 -1.32 1.57 -0.49
CA CYS A 36 -0.16 2.28 0.04
C CYS A 36 1.16 1.54 -0.17
N ARG A 37 2.22 2.32 -0.40
CA ARG A 37 3.57 1.78 -0.54
C ARG A 37 4.22 1.59 0.83
N ILE A 38 4.83 0.43 1.04
CA ILE A 38 5.61 0.08 2.23
C ILE A 38 6.97 -0.47 1.83
N TYR A 39 8.05 -0.15 2.53
CA TYR A 39 9.36 -0.79 2.29
C TYR A 39 9.55 -2.04 3.13
N ASP A 40 9.04 -2.05 4.36
CA ASP A 40 9.21 -3.15 5.31
C ASP A 40 8.14 -4.25 5.07
N PRO A 41 8.49 -5.37 4.43
CA PRO A 41 7.53 -6.44 4.13
C PRO A 41 7.07 -7.16 5.40
N LEU A 42 7.79 -7.07 6.53
CA LEU A 42 7.34 -7.69 7.79
C LEU A 42 6.09 -6.99 8.33
N ARG A 43 5.90 -5.71 8.00
CA ARG A 43 4.72 -4.94 8.40
C ARG A 43 3.55 -5.08 7.42
N GLN A 44 3.80 -5.68 6.26
CA GLN A 44 2.79 -5.89 5.22
C GLN A 44 1.57 -6.64 5.76
N GLU A 45 1.81 -7.72 6.49
CA GLU A 45 0.73 -8.55 7.06
C GLU A 45 -0.12 -7.74 8.05
N LEU A 46 0.53 -6.99 8.95
CA LEU A 46 -0.17 -6.09 9.87
C LEU A 46 -1.04 -5.08 9.12
N TYR A 47 -0.53 -4.42 8.09
CA TYR A 47 -1.32 -3.42 7.36
C TYR A 47 -2.46 -4.03 6.56
N ASN A 48 -2.28 -5.24 6.04
CA ASN A 48 -3.35 -5.98 5.37
C ASN A 48 -4.49 -6.31 6.36
N THR A 49 -4.19 -6.64 7.62
CA THR A 49 -5.23 -6.84 8.65
C THR A 49 -6.04 -5.57 8.95
N LEU A 50 -5.48 -4.39 8.68
CA LEU A 50 -6.16 -3.10 8.78
C LEU A 50 -6.99 -2.75 7.53
N GLY A 51 -7.12 -3.69 6.58
CA GLY A 51 -7.89 -3.51 5.35
C GLY A 51 -7.22 -2.61 4.31
N LEU A 52 -5.90 -2.42 4.41
CA LEU A 52 -5.10 -1.68 3.44
C LEU A 52 -4.47 -2.64 2.44
N GLU A 53 -4.58 -2.31 1.16
CA GLU A 53 -3.81 -2.99 0.12
C GLU A 53 -2.40 -2.38 0.09
N THR A 54 -1.36 -3.19 0.25
CA THR A 54 0.01 -2.69 0.36
C THR A 54 0.92 -3.22 -0.75
N PHE A 55 1.81 -2.34 -1.23
CA PHE A 55 2.79 -2.66 -2.25
C PHE A 55 4.20 -2.45 -1.70
N SER A 56 5.00 -3.51 -1.69
CA SER A 56 6.42 -3.44 -1.36
C SER A 56 7.29 -3.44 -2.61
N PRO A 57 7.95 -2.32 -2.97
CA PRO A 57 8.87 -2.29 -4.10
C PRO A 57 9.96 -3.35 -4.00
N THR A 58 10.43 -3.65 -2.78
CA THR A 58 11.44 -4.67 -2.52
C THR A 58 10.94 -6.06 -2.90
N THR A 59 9.74 -6.43 -2.44
CA THR A 59 9.14 -7.74 -2.74
C THR A 59 8.81 -7.87 -4.22
N ILE A 60 8.24 -6.82 -4.83
CA ILE A 60 7.89 -6.78 -6.24
C ILE A 60 9.14 -6.93 -7.10
N PHE A 61 10.19 -6.17 -6.81
CA PHE A 61 11.42 -6.25 -7.59
C PHE A 61 12.11 -7.62 -7.44
N ALA A 62 12.12 -8.19 -6.23
CA ALA A 62 12.63 -9.53 -6.02
C ALA A 62 11.86 -10.59 -6.83
N GLN A 63 10.53 -10.49 -6.89
CA GLN A 63 9.68 -11.37 -7.68
C GLN A 63 9.96 -11.21 -9.18
N MET A 64 10.06 -9.97 -9.68
CA MET A 64 10.41 -9.70 -11.09
C MET A 64 11.78 -10.26 -11.47
N LEU A 65 12.77 -10.16 -10.58
CA LEU A 65 14.10 -10.74 -10.79
C LEU A 65 14.03 -12.27 -10.84
N LYS A 66 13.29 -12.89 -9.93
CA LYS A 66 13.09 -14.35 -9.90
C LYS A 66 12.49 -14.84 -11.22
N GLU A 67 11.40 -14.21 -11.66
CA GLU A 67 10.74 -14.56 -12.93
C GLU A 67 11.68 -14.44 -14.13
N LYS A 68 12.56 -13.42 -14.13
CA LYS A 68 13.53 -13.20 -15.20
C LYS A 68 14.67 -14.22 -15.21
N LEU A 69 15.01 -14.81 -14.06
CA LEU A 69 16.03 -15.85 -13.94
C LEU A 69 15.50 -17.25 -14.25
N GLU A 70 14.19 -17.46 -14.05
CA GLU A 70 13.51 -18.73 -14.33
C GLU A 70 13.01 -18.84 -15.80
N SER A 71 13.04 -17.73 -16.56
CA SER A 71 12.71 -17.67 -18.00
C SER A 71 13.90 -17.97 -18.90
#